data_AF-A0A9E3K7S9-F1
#
_entry.id   AF-A0A9E3K7S9-F1
#
_cell.length_a   1.000
_cell.length_b   1.000
_cell.length_c   1.000
_cell.angle_alpha   90.00
_cell.angle_beta   90.00
_cell.angle_gamma   90.00
#
_symmetry.space_group_name_H-M   'P 1'
#
loop_
_entity.id
_entity.type
_entity.pdbx_description
1 polymer ?
#
loop_
_entity_poly.entity_id
_entity_poly.type
_entity_poly.pdbx_seq_one_letter_code
_entity_poly.pdbx_strand_id
1 'polypeptide(L)'
;YNPFRRFFAPYRRFGRIEDALERPINLPNVWLVPLRTTSRAQWRLNWAFGKVSASSLGAAESRLASKPPGALAIIACHHPLVDRADIQARAKTRGGCDAIERLAAAGADAVLSGHVHDAFDAELAVVGRTIRMIGAGTLSERVRATPPSFNLLTIDQGRLTVSPRTLPYET
;
A
#
# COMPACT_ATOMS: atom_id res chain seq x y z
N TYR A 1 5.69 -7.26 27.75
CA TYR A 1 5.09 -7.73 26.48
C TYR A 1 3.58 -7.83 26.71
N ASN A 2 2.73 -6.98 26.10
CA ASN A 2 1.29 -6.91 26.46
C ASN A 2 0.39 -7.28 25.26
N PRO A 3 -0.09 -8.54 25.16
CA PRO A 3 -0.88 -9.02 24.02
C PRO A 3 -2.29 -8.39 23.94
N PHE A 4 -2.87 -7.96 25.06
CA PHE A 4 -4.21 -7.35 25.11
C PHE A 4 -4.26 -6.00 24.37
N ARG A 5 -3.22 -5.16 24.51
CA ARG A 5 -3.12 -3.89 23.77
C ARG A 5 -3.00 -4.10 22.25
N ARG A 6 -2.39 -5.20 21.81
CA ARG A 6 -2.20 -5.53 20.38
C ARG A 6 -3.50 -5.93 19.69
N PHE A 7 -4.44 -6.53 20.43
CA PHE A 7 -5.74 -6.96 19.90
C PHE A 7 -6.81 -5.86 19.98
N PHE A 8 -6.81 -5.04 21.03
CA PHE A 8 -7.93 -4.12 21.29
C PHE A 8 -7.61 -2.64 21.05
N ALA A 9 -6.34 -2.25 20.93
CA ALA A 9 -5.97 -0.86 20.65
C ALA A 9 -4.62 -0.70 19.91
N PRO A 10 -4.41 -1.39 18.77
CA PRO A 10 -3.14 -1.34 18.03
C PRO A 10 -2.79 0.07 17.54
N TYR A 11 -3.79 0.93 17.37
CA TYR A 11 -3.63 2.29 16.84
C TYR A 11 -3.50 3.39 17.90
N ARG A 12 -3.71 3.10 19.19
CA ARG A 12 -3.58 4.12 20.27
C ARG A 12 -2.21 4.82 20.34
N ARG A 13 -1.15 4.19 19.81
CA ARG A 13 0.20 4.80 19.71
C ARG A 13 0.35 5.69 18.48
N PHE A 14 -0.50 5.48 17.48
CA PHE A 14 -0.66 6.32 16.30
C PHE A 14 -1.75 7.37 16.49
N GLY A 15 -2.42 7.51 17.64
CA GLY A 15 -3.51 8.47 17.85
C GLY A 15 -3.19 9.91 17.41
N ARG A 16 -1.96 10.39 17.65
CA ARG A 16 -1.51 11.71 17.15
C ARG A 16 -1.36 11.80 15.62
N ILE A 17 -1.11 10.66 14.98
CA ILE A 17 -0.99 10.49 13.53
C ILE A 17 -2.38 10.22 12.94
N GLU A 18 -3.25 9.47 13.62
CA GLU A 18 -4.67 9.27 13.30
C GLU A 18 -5.43 10.59 13.28
N ASP A 19 -5.32 11.45 14.30
CA ASP A 19 -5.97 12.78 14.27
C ASP A 19 -5.54 13.64 13.07
N ALA A 20 -4.34 13.41 12.55
CA ALA A 20 -3.79 14.07 11.36
C ALA A 20 -4.15 13.33 10.04
N LEU A 21 -4.42 12.02 10.07
CA LEU A 21 -4.75 11.15 8.92
C LEU A 21 -6.25 10.86 8.75
N GLU A 22 -7.07 11.07 9.78
CA GLU A 22 -8.53 10.90 9.77
C GLU A 22 -9.23 12.03 9.00
N ARG A 23 -8.52 13.12 8.71
CA ARG A 23 -8.94 14.06 7.67
C ARG A 23 -8.64 13.41 6.32
N PRO A 24 -9.63 13.30 5.41
CA PRO A 24 -9.34 12.91 4.04
C PRO A 24 -8.23 13.83 3.53
N ILE A 25 -7.06 13.27 3.24
CA ILE A 25 -5.92 14.06 2.78
C ILE A 25 -6.28 14.52 1.38
N ASN A 26 -6.76 15.76 1.28
CA ASN A 26 -7.03 16.38 0.00
C ASN A 26 -5.69 16.83 -0.60
N LEU A 27 -5.17 16.03 -1.50
CA LEU A 27 -3.93 16.30 -2.22
C LEU A 27 -4.29 16.81 -3.63
N PRO A 28 -3.86 18.03 -4.01
CA PRO A 28 -4.06 18.52 -5.37
C PRO A 28 -3.52 17.51 -6.39
N ASN A 29 -4.31 17.18 -7.39
CA ASN A 29 -3.93 16.26 -8.48
C ASN A 29 -3.63 14.82 -8.06
N VAL A 30 -4.02 14.40 -6.85
CA VAL A 30 -3.86 13.02 -6.38
C VAL A 30 -5.18 12.49 -5.87
N TRP A 31 -5.58 11.33 -6.37
CA TRP A 31 -6.77 10.61 -5.94
C TRP A 31 -6.35 9.36 -5.18
N LEU A 32 -6.33 9.45 -3.85
CA LEU A 32 -5.94 8.35 -2.98
C LEU A 32 -7.14 7.46 -2.66
N VAL A 33 -7.09 6.20 -3.10
CA VAL A 33 -8.17 5.22 -2.92
C VAL A 33 -7.72 4.12 -1.97
N PRO A 34 -8.32 3.99 -0.78
CA PRO A 34 -7.92 2.94 0.14
C PRO A 34 -8.54 1.59 -0.28
N LEU A 35 -7.70 0.55 -0.26
CA LEU A 35 -8.08 -0.84 -0.51
C LEU A 35 -7.78 -1.69 0.73
N ARG A 36 -8.82 -2.31 1.30
CA ARG A 36 -8.67 -3.16 2.47
C ARG A 36 -8.11 -4.52 2.06
N THR A 37 -6.85 -4.75 2.42
CA THR A 37 -6.17 -6.05 2.22
C THR A 37 -5.95 -6.83 3.53
N THR A 38 -6.30 -6.23 4.67
CA THR A 38 -6.28 -6.87 5.98
C THR A 38 -7.57 -7.65 6.21
N SER A 39 -7.47 -8.83 6.80
CA SER A 39 -8.64 -9.62 7.17
C SER A 39 -8.63 -9.90 8.66
N ARG A 40 -9.76 -9.64 9.33
CA ARG A 40 -9.94 -9.89 10.76
C ARG A 40 -10.08 -11.38 11.09
N ALA A 41 -10.34 -12.24 10.10
CA ALA A 41 -10.39 -13.70 10.24
C ALA A 41 -10.12 -14.37 8.88
N GLN A 42 -9.14 -15.29 8.83
CA GLN A 42 -8.89 -16.16 7.68
C GLN A 42 -8.70 -17.60 8.15
N TRP A 43 -9.17 -18.58 7.36
CA TRP A 43 -8.93 -20.03 7.56
C TRP A 43 -7.47 -20.46 7.25
N ARG A 44 -6.51 -19.53 7.35
CA ARG A 44 -5.08 -19.79 7.13
C ARG A 44 -4.32 -19.39 8.39
N LEU A 45 -3.47 -20.30 8.87
CA LEU A 45 -2.66 -20.12 10.09
C LEU A 45 -1.63 -18.99 9.99
N ASN A 46 -1.27 -18.56 8.78
CA ASN A 46 -0.36 -17.43 8.57
C ASN A 46 -1.13 -16.16 8.19
N TRP A 47 -1.33 -15.30 9.19
CA TRP A 47 -2.04 -14.03 9.08
C TRP A 47 -1.24 -12.95 8.35
N ALA A 48 0.00 -13.24 7.94
CA ALA A 48 0.81 -12.37 7.08
C ALA A 48 0.25 -12.30 5.64
N PHE A 49 -0.65 -13.20 5.24
CA PHE A 49 -1.18 -13.21 3.89
C PHE A 49 -2.42 -12.30 3.76
N GLY A 50 -2.33 -11.32 2.87
CA GLY A 50 -3.44 -10.43 2.55
C GLY A 50 -4.59 -11.14 1.84
N LYS A 51 -5.77 -10.51 1.84
CA LYS A 51 -6.90 -10.91 1.01
C LYS A 51 -7.59 -9.67 0.46
N VAL A 52 -7.85 -9.66 -0.84
CA VAL A 52 -8.77 -8.71 -1.46
C VAL A 52 -10.16 -9.37 -1.52
N SER A 53 -11.15 -8.77 -0.85
CA SER A 53 -12.55 -9.19 -0.98
C SER A 53 -13.21 -8.49 -2.15
N ALA A 54 -14.16 -9.13 -2.84
CA ALA A 54 -14.94 -8.53 -3.91
C ALA A 54 -15.61 -7.20 -3.50
N SER A 55 -16.13 -7.09 -2.27
CA SER A 55 -16.73 -5.85 -1.77
C SER A 55 -15.72 -4.70 -1.64
N SER A 56 -14.54 -4.97 -1.06
CA SER A 56 -13.47 -3.96 -1.00
C SER A 56 -12.95 -3.56 -2.37
N LEU A 57 -12.89 -4.49 -3.32
CA LEU A 57 -12.46 -4.20 -4.68
C LEU A 57 -13.50 -3.34 -5.42
N GLY A 58 -14.78 -3.72 -5.36
CA GLY A 58 -15.89 -2.93 -5.92
C GLY A 58 -15.99 -1.52 -5.33
N ALA A 59 -15.74 -1.37 -4.02
CA ALA A 59 -15.68 -0.05 -3.40
C ALA A 59 -14.49 0.79 -3.90
N ALA A 60 -13.34 0.17 -4.17
CA ALA A 60 -12.19 0.86 -4.74
C ALA A 60 -12.44 1.26 -6.20
N GLU A 61 -13.02 0.38 -7.01
CA GLU A 61 -13.44 0.67 -8.40
C GLU A 61 -14.44 1.82 -8.45
N SER A 62 -15.45 1.81 -7.57
CA SER A 62 -16.45 2.88 -7.51
C SER A 62 -15.82 4.24 -7.16
N ARG A 63 -14.80 4.25 -6.29
CA ARG A 63 -14.03 5.47 -5.97
C ARG A 63 -13.15 5.91 -7.13
N LEU A 64 -12.51 4.98 -7.83
CA LEU A 64 -11.73 5.31 -9.04
C LEU A 64 -12.60 5.93 -10.12
N ALA A 65 -13.85 5.46 -10.27
CA ALA A 65 -14.81 6.05 -11.22
C ALA A 65 -15.15 7.53 -10.90
N SER A 66 -14.96 7.96 -9.65
CA SER A 66 -15.16 9.34 -9.20
C SER A 66 -13.88 10.19 -9.26
N LYS A 67 -12.81 9.68 -9.89
CA LYS A 67 -11.51 10.37 -9.98
C LYS A 67 -11.66 11.69 -10.76
N PRO A 68 -11.18 12.83 -10.21
CA PRO A 68 -11.12 14.08 -10.95
C PRO A 68 -10.24 13.95 -12.21
N PRO A 69 -10.61 14.59 -13.34
CA PRO A 69 -9.77 14.63 -14.54
C PRO A 69 -8.37 15.16 -14.22
N GLY A 70 -7.34 14.53 -14.78
CA GLY A 70 -5.94 14.91 -14.57
C GLY A 70 -5.33 14.48 -13.23
N ALA A 71 -6.11 13.93 -12.29
CA ALA A 71 -5.56 13.41 -11.05
C ALA A 71 -4.91 12.04 -11.23
N LEU A 72 -3.79 11.83 -10.54
CA LEU A 72 -3.12 10.54 -10.43
C LEU A 72 -3.86 9.65 -9.43
N ALA A 73 -4.35 8.48 -9.85
CA ALA A 73 -5.04 7.55 -8.97
C ALA A 73 -4.05 6.59 -8.30
N ILE A 74 -3.99 6.66 -6.97
CA ILE A 74 -3.09 5.86 -6.16
C ILE A 74 -3.94 4.98 -5.23
N ILE A 75 -3.74 3.67 -5.32
CA ILE A 75 -4.33 2.71 -4.39
C ILE A 75 -3.44 2.62 -3.15
N ALA A 76 -4.02 2.75 -1.96
CA ALA A 76 -3.31 2.52 -0.70
C ALA A 76 -3.79 1.23 -0.04
N CYS A 77 -2.88 0.29 0.18
CA CYS A 77 -3.18 -0.97 0.86
C CYS A 77 -2.04 -1.39 1.79
N HIS A 78 -2.29 -2.39 2.65
CA HIS A 78 -1.25 -2.88 3.56
C HIS A 78 -0.37 -3.95 2.91
N HIS A 79 -0.99 -5.03 2.42
CA HIS A 79 -0.28 -6.12 1.75
C HIS A 79 -0.09 -5.83 0.26
N PRO A 80 1.10 -6.05 -0.32
CA PRO A 80 1.29 -5.98 -1.75
C PRO A 80 0.38 -6.97 -2.46
N LEU A 81 -0.09 -6.60 -3.65
CA LEU A 81 -1.11 -7.37 -4.38
C LEU A 81 -0.50 -8.47 -5.26
N VAL A 82 0.79 -8.42 -5.56
CA VAL A 82 1.45 -9.43 -6.39
C VAL A 82 2.72 -9.94 -5.70
N ASP A 83 2.95 -11.24 -5.86
CA ASP A 83 4.18 -11.97 -5.55
C ASP A 83 4.89 -12.17 -6.90
N ARG A 84 6.02 -11.51 -7.17
CA ARG A 84 6.85 -11.89 -8.32
C ARG A 84 8.25 -12.22 -7.85
N ALA A 85 8.90 -13.18 -8.48
CA ALA A 85 10.25 -13.58 -8.11
C ALA A 85 11.31 -12.48 -8.37
N ASP A 86 11.05 -11.57 -9.30
CA ASP A 86 11.91 -10.45 -9.67
C ASP A 86 11.66 -9.18 -8.84
N ILE A 87 10.46 -9.05 -8.25
CA ILE A 87 10.15 -8.01 -7.27
C ILE A 87 10.45 -8.64 -5.91
N GLN A 88 11.40 -8.14 -5.12
CA GLN A 88 11.73 -8.74 -3.81
C GLN A 88 10.54 -8.79 -2.80
N ALA A 89 9.35 -8.34 -3.21
CA ALA A 89 8.09 -8.48 -2.51
C ALA A 89 7.48 -9.89 -2.65
N ARG A 90 7.72 -10.74 -1.65
CA ARG A 90 6.98 -12.01 -1.48
C ARG A 90 5.61 -11.80 -0.84
N ALA A 91 4.60 -11.40 -1.61
CA ALA A 91 3.25 -11.18 -1.07
C ALA A 91 2.19 -12.12 -1.67
N LYS A 92 1.85 -13.20 -0.96
CA LYS A 92 0.77 -14.13 -1.34
C LYS A 92 -0.63 -13.60 -1.01
N THR A 93 -0.96 -12.39 -1.47
CA THR A 93 -2.28 -11.78 -1.27
C THR A 93 -3.31 -12.51 -2.13
N ARG A 94 -4.30 -13.14 -1.49
CA ARG A 94 -5.36 -13.85 -2.21
C ARG A 94 -6.22 -12.87 -3.00
N GLY A 95 -6.38 -13.15 -4.29
CA GLY A 95 -7.11 -12.29 -5.23
C GLY A 95 -6.34 -11.04 -5.67
N GLY A 96 -5.03 -10.97 -5.38
CA GLY A 96 -4.26 -9.78 -5.65
C GLY A 96 -3.96 -9.54 -7.15
N CYS A 97 -3.67 -10.59 -7.94
CA CYS A 97 -3.50 -10.44 -9.39
C CYS A 97 -4.77 -9.94 -10.08
N ASP A 98 -5.92 -10.58 -9.81
CA ASP A 98 -7.24 -10.14 -10.30
C ASP A 98 -7.54 -8.69 -9.87
N ALA A 99 -7.25 -8.35 -8.61
CA ALA A 99 -7.43 -6.99 -8.12
C ALA A 99 -6.57 -5.98 -8.89
N ILE A 100 -5.31 -6.30 -9.20
CA ILE A 100 -4.44 -5.40 -9.98
C ILE A 100 -5.02 -5.16 -11.37
N GLU A 101 -5.40 -6.21 -12.10
CA GLU A 101 -5.95 -6.08 -13.45
C GLU A 101 -7.19 -5.19 -13.46
N ARG A 102 -8.09 -5.41 -12.48
CA ARG A 102 -9.31 -4.64 -12.34
C ARG A 102 -9.08 -3.19 -11.91
N LEU A 103 -8.21 -2.96 -10.93
CA LEU A 103 -7.86 -1.60 -10.48
C LEU A 103 -7.20 -0.82 -11.59
N ALA A 104 -6.31 -1.46 -12.36
CA ALA A 104 -5.70 -0.86 -13.52
C ALA A 104 -6.78 -0.55 -14.57
N ALA A 105 -7.64 -1.49 -14.94
CA ALA A 105 -8.75 -1.22 -15.88
C ALA A 105 -9.63 -0.04 -15.41
N ALA A 106 -9.85 0.09 -14.10
CA ALA A 106 -10.62 1.17 -13.49
C ALA A 106 -9.88 2.51 -13.39
N GLY A 107 -8.62 2.63 -13.82
CA GLY A 107 -7.92 3.91 -13.88
C GLY A 107 -6.80 4.10 -12.87
N ALA A 108 -6.42 3.08 -12.09
CA ALA A 108 -5.32 3.18 -11.14
C ALA A 108 -3.96 3.31 -11.83
N ASP A 109 -3.12 4.19 -11.31
CA ASP A 109 -1.78 4.49 -11.83
C ASP A 109 -0.69 3.85 -10.95
N ALA A 110 -0.94 3.74 -9.64
CA ALA A 110 -0.03 3.10 -8.71
C ALA A 110 -0.75 2.38 -7.56
N VAL A 111 -0.06 1.41 -6.95
CA VAL A 111 -0.43 0.74 -5.70
C VAL A 111 0.69 0.94 -4.69
N LEU A 112 0.37 1.60 -3.58
CA LEU A 112 1.25 1.72 -2.42
C LEU A 112 0.93 0.60 -1.44
N SER A 113 1.97 -0.10 -1.02
CA SER A 113 1.89 -1.20 -0.07
C SER A 113 3.02 -1.14 0.96
N GLY A 114 2.83 -1.85 2.08
CA GLY A 114 3.86 -2.09 3.09
C GLY A 114 4.17 -3.57 3.19
N HIS A 115 4.23 -4.09 4.42
CA HIS A 115 4.37 -5.52 4.78
C HIS A 115 5.73 -6.18 4.49
N VAL A 116 6.35 -5.89 3.34
CA VAL A 116 7.63 -6.49 2.93
C VAL A 116 8.80 -5.89 3.71
N HIS A 117 8.64 -4.67 4.22
CA HIS A 117 9.64 -3.91 5.00
C HIS A 117 10.89 -3.47 4.24
N ASP A 118 11.12 -4.01 3.04
CA ASP A 118 12.08 -3.50 2.07
C ASP A 118 11.37 -2.60 1.06
N ALA A 119 11.97 -1.43 0.80
CA ALA A 119 11.45 -0.50 -0.20
C ALA A 119 11.64 -1.08 -1.60
N PHE A 120 10.61 -1.00 -2.43
CA PHE A 120 10.67 -1.40 -3.84
C PHE A 120 9.81 -0.48 -4.69
N ASP A 121 10.14 -0.43 -5.96
CA ASP A 121 9.41 0.32 -6.96
C ASP A 121 9.52 -0.42 -8.29
N ALA A 122 8.39 -0.94 -8.77
CA ALA A 122 8.34 -1.77 -9.94
C ALA A 122 7.20 -1.37 -10.85
N GLU A 123 7.41 -1.51 -12.16
CA GLU A 123 6.35 -1.38 -13.15
C GLU A 123 5.78 -2.75 -13.49
N LEU A 124 4.46 -2.85 -13.50
CA LEU A 124 3.75 -4.06 -13.89
C LEU A 124 2.89 -3.76 -15.11
N ALA A 125 3.24 -4.39 -16.23
CA ALA A 125 2.42 -4.38 -17.42
C ALA A 125 1.17 -5.24 -17.18
N VAL A 126 0.01 -4.66 -17.47
CA VAL A 126 -1.29 -5.32 -17.48
C VAL A 126 -1.98 -4.98 -18.81
N VAL A 127 -3.11 -5.62 -19.10
CA VAL A 127 -3.76 -5.43 -20.41
C VAL A 127 -4.10 -3.95 -20.63
N GLY A 128 -3.45 -3.35 -21.64
CA GLY A 128 -3.69 -1.98 -22.08
C GLY A 128 -3.03 -0.87 -21.25
N ARG A 129 -2.26 -1.17 -20.20
CA ARG A 129 -1.57 -0.15 -19.38
C ARG A 129 -0.46 -0.71 -18.50
N THR A 130 0.34 0.19 -17.94
CA THR A 130 1.30 -0.12 -16.88
C THR A 130 0.80 0.46 -15.56
N ILE A 131 0.91 -0.32 -14.48
CA ILE A 131 0.63 0.14 -13.11
C ILE A 131 1.91 0.04 -12.28
N ARG A 132 2.18 1.04 -11.44
CA ARG A 132 3.34 1.04 -10.55
C ARG A 132 3.03 0.35 -9.24
N MET A 133 3.90 -0.55 -8.82
CA MET A 133 3.85 -1.26 -7.54
C MET A 133 4.94 -0.72 -6.64
N ILE A 134 4.55 -0.01 -5.59
CA ILE A 134 5.48 0.69 -4.70
C ILE A 134 5.34 0.12 -3.28
N GLY A 135 6.45 -0.42 -2.78
CA GLY A 135 6.59 -0.87 -1.40
C GLY A 135 7.32 0.18 -0.57
N ALA A 136 6.72 0.57 0.55
CA ALA A 136 7.44 1.32 1.57
C ALA A 136 8.29 0.38 2.42
N GLY A 137 9.48 0.88 2.79
CA GLY A 137 10.25 0.28 3.87
C GLY A 137 9.53 0.39 5.22
N THR A 138 10.23 0.05 6.30
CA THR A 138 9.69 0.15 7.66
C THR A 138 10.49 1.13 8.50
N LEU A 139 9.84 1.85 9.42
CA LEU A 139 10.50 2.69 10.42
C LEU A 139 11.01 1.87 11.64
N SER A 140 10.92 0.54 11.58
CA SER A 140 11.36 -0.33 12.67
C SER A 140 12.87 -0.57 12.65
N GLU A 141 13.55 -0.30 13.77
CA GLU A 141 14.99 -0.53 13.99
C GLU A 141 15.37 -1.94 14.47
N ARG A 142 14.41 -2.85 14.67
CA ARG A 142 14.73 -4.24 15.06
C ARG A 142 15.62 -4.90 13.99
N VAL A 143 16.49 -5.83 14.37
CA VAL A 143 17.45 -6.56 13.48
C VAL A 143 16.84 -6.89 12.09
N ARG A 144 17.30 -6.19 11.05
CA ARG A 144 16.88 -6.35 9.65
C ARG A 144 18.09 -6.25 8.72
N ALA A 145 17.91 -6.72 7.49
CA ALA A 145 18.91 -6.63 6.44
C ALA A 145 19.06 -5.21 5.85
N THR A 146 18.02 -4.37 5.99
CA THR A 146 17.96 -3.01 5.45
C THR A 146 17.72 -1.98 6.57
N PRO A 147 18.29 -0.76 6.47
CA PRO A 147 18.03 0.31 7.43
C PRO A 147 16.55 0.72 7.45
N PRO A 148 16.06 1.26 8.59
CA PRO A 148 14.74 1.85 8.65
C PRO A 148 14.57 2.89 7.55
N SER A 149 13.41 2.90 6.90
CA SER A 149 13.17 3.79 5.77
C SER A 149 11.70 4.12 5.55
N PHE A 150 11.47 5.22 4.84
CA PHE A 150 10.19 5.65 4.32
C PHE A 150 10.36 6.12 2.87
N ASN A 151 9.27 6.20 2.11
CA ASN A 151 9.32 6.71 0.74
C ASN A 151 8.86 8.17 0.70
N LEU A 152 9.63 9.02 0.03
CA LEU A 152 9.19 10.35 -0.40
C LEU A 152 8.59 10.21 -1.81
N LEU A 153 7.31 10.56 -1.95
CA LEU A 153 6.62 10.59 -3.24
C LEU A 153 6.50 12.04 -3.69
N THR A 154 7.03 12.33 -4.87
CA THR A 154 6.87 13.64 -5.53
C THR A 154 5.98 13.46 -6.74
N ILE A 155 4.95 14.30 -6.85
CA ILE A 155 4.03 14.31 -7.99
C ILE A 155 4.14 15.69 -8.63
N ASP A 156 4.63 15.72 -9.86
CA ASP A 156 4.84 16.95 -10.62
C ASP A 156 4.41 16.72 -12.06
N GLN A 157 3.52 17.59 -12.57
CA GLN A 157 2.97 17.50 -13.93
C GLN A 157 2.46 16.09 -14.31
N GLY A 158 1.83 15.39 -13.36
CA GLY A 158 1.31 14.02 -13.57
C GLY A 158 2.37 12.90 -13.48
N ARG A 159 3.65 13.24 -13.29
CA ARG A 159 4.73 12.27 -13.08
C ARG A 159 4.91 11.98 -11.60
N LEU A 160 4.84 10.69 -11.24
CA LEU A 160 5.16 10.19 -9.90
C LEU A 160 6.64 9.80 -9.82
N THR A 161 7.36 10.36 -8.88
CA THR A 161 8.73 9.96 -8.53
C THR A 161 8.75 9.44 -7.10
N VAL A 162 9.45 8.32 -6.88
CA VAL A 162 9.61 7.70 -5.56
C VAL A 162 11.07 7.77 -5.16
N SER A 163 11.35 8.26 -3.97
CA SER A 163 12.69 8.32 -3.41
C SER A 163 12.69 7.69 -2.01
N PRO A 164 13.20 6.46 -1.85
CA PRO A 164 13.41 5.86 -0.54
C PRO A 164 14.38 6.73 0.29
N ARG A 165 14.02 7.00 1.53
CA ARG A 165 14.81 7.72 2.52
C ARG A 165 15.15 6.75 3.64
N THR A 166 16.43 6.45 3.81
CA THR A 166 16.92 5.67 4.95
C THR A 166 17.14 6.61 6.13
N LEU A 167 16.79 6.13 7.31
CA LEU A 167 17.16 6.77 8.56
C LEU A 167 18.51 6.20 9.00
N PRO A 168 19.45 7.04 9.46
CA PRO A 168 20.67 6.55 10.09
C PRO A 168 20.29 5.79 11.37
N TYR A 169 21.05 4.74 11.70
CA TYR A 169 20.99 4.16 13.03
C TYR A 169 21.56 5.18 14.02
N GLU A 170 20.77 5.61 15.01
CA GLU A 170 21.34 6.30 16.17
C GLU A 170 22.22 5.28 16.92
N THR A 171 23.51 5.60 17.06
CA THR A 171 24.52 4.74 17.69
C THR A 171 24.52 4.91 19.19
#